data_AF-A0A349SR59-F1
#
_entry.id   AF-A0A349SR59-F1
#
_cell.length_a   1.000
_cell.length_b   1.000
_cell.length_c   1.000
_cell.angle_alpha   90.00
_cell.angle_beta   90.00
_cell.angle_gamma   90.00
#
_symmetry.space_group_name_H-M   'P 1'
#
loop_
_entity.id
_entity.type
_entity.pdbx_description
1 polymer ?
#
loop_
_entity_poly.entity_id
_entity_poly.type
_entity_poly.pdbx_seq_one_letter_code
_entity_poly.pdbx_strand_id
1 'polypeptide(L)'
;MKLKLSKIWLQISAMTIALTLCSATLRAQSDTTENLPENAYHNTYGDGWECERGFKKVRDRCAPIKVPENASLNAYGRDWACDRGYLKENETCIKINVPPNAYLVDRQYGVGWECERGYKADKADFSGNQTECIEIDIPENAVLNGSNYGPGWDCVQGYKALDNSCSKIIIP
;
A
#
# COMPACT_ATOMS: atom_id res chain seq x y z
N MET A 1 45.09 75.50 -18.78
CA MET A 1 45.13 74.06 -19.15
C MET A 1 44.67 73.14 -17.99
N LYS A 2 43.55 73.42 -17.32
CA LYS A 2 43.01 72.57 -16.22
C LYS A 2 41.60 72.01 -16.49
N LEU A 3 40.90 72.52 -17.51
CA LEU A 3 39.52 72.11 -17.87
C LEU A 3 39.42 70.92 -18.84
N LYS A 4 40.52 70.51 -19.51
CA LYS A 4 40.53 69.32 -20.38
C LYS A 4 40.76 68.02 -19.61
N LEU A 5 41.45 68.08 -18.47
CA LEU A 5 41.72 66.91 -17.63
C LEU A 5 40.47 66.45 -16.86
N SER A 6 39.59 67.36 -16.40
CA SER A 6 38.36 66.95 -15.70
C SER A 6 37.35 66.24 -16.62
N LYS A 7 37.28 66.61 -17.90
CA LYS A 7 36.42 65.94 -18.89
C LYS A 7 36.90 64.55 -19.27
N ILE A 8 38.21 64.33 -19.29
CA ILE A 8 38.82 63.01 -19.52
C ILE A 8 38.57 62.09 -18.31
N TRP A 9 38.67 62.62 -17.09
CA TRP A 9 38.35 61.87 -15.87
C TRP A 9 36.86 61.54 -15.74
N LEU A 10 35.95 62.43 -16.16
CA LEU A 10 34.51 62.14 -16.19
C LEU A 10 34.14 61.04 -17.21
N GLN A 11 34.76 61.05 -18.39
CA GLN A 11 34.49 60.05 -19.44
C GLN A 11 35.08 58.66 -19.08
N ILE A 12 36.27 58.61 -18.49
CA ILE A 12 36.88 57.35 -18.00
C ILE A 12 36.10 56.79 -16.80
N SER A 13 35.57 57.66 -15.92
CA SER A 13 34.69 57.22 -14.82
C SER A 13 33.35 56.65 -15.33
N ALA A 14 32.75 57.24 -16.36
CA ALA A 14 31.49 56.75 -16.92
C ALA A 14 31.65 55.42 -17.67
N MET A 15 32.80 55.19 -18.32
CA MET A 15 33.06 53.95 -19.07
C MET A 15 33.54 52.79 -18.18
N THR A 16 34.18 53.07 -17.04
CA THR A 16 34.47 52.06 -16.01
C THR A 16 33.21 51.65 -15.25
N ILE A 17 32.29 52.58 -14.97
CA ILE A 17 30.99 52.27 -14.36
C ILE A 17 30.11 51.41 -15.29
N ALA A 18 30.19 51.60 -16.62
CA ALA A 18 29.44 50.79 -17.59
C ALA A 18 30.00 49.37 -17.78
N LEU A 19 31.32 49.14 -17.64
CA LEU A 19 31.90 47.79 -17.69
C LEU A 19 31.84 47.04 -16.35
N THR A 20 31.71 47.74 -15.22
CA THR A 20 31.44 47.12 -13.91
C THR A 20 29.97 46.70 -13.71
N LEU A 21 29.08 46.99 -14.66
CA LEU A 21 27.69 46.54 -14.65
C LEU A 21 27.48 45.20 -15.39
N CYS A 22 28.55 44.51 -15.83
CA CYS A 22 28.45 43.27 -16.61
C CYS A 22 29.07 42.03 -15.94
N SER A 23 29.34 42.00 -14.63
CA SER A 23 30.00 40.82 -14.02
C SER A 23 29.47 40.36 -12.66
N ALA A 24 28.33 40.86 -12.18
CA ALA A 24 27.77 40.44 -10.88
C ALA A 24 26.49 39.59 -10.95
N THR A 25 26.07 39.07 -12.11
CA THR A 25 24.91 38.17 -12.20
C THR A 25 25.17 36.90 -13.01
N LEU A 26 26.33 36.28 -12.81
CA LEU A 26 26.54 34.85 -13.03
C LEU A 26 27.40 34.42 -11.83
N ARG A 27 26.80 33.98 -10.73
CA ARG A 27 26.38 32.59 -10.56
C ARG A 27 25.19 32.54 -9.61
N ALA A 28 23.99 32.33 -10.14
CA ALA A 28 23.14 31.33 -9.53
C ALA A 28 23.79 29.97 -9.86
N GLN A 29 24.89 29.64 -9.17
CA GLN A 29 25.16 28.23 -8.94
C GLN A 29 24.11 27.86 -7.90
N SER A 30 22.93 27.45 -8.38
CA SER A 30 22.25 26.37 -7.69
C SER A 30 23.26 25.24 -7.71
N ASP A 31 24.08 25.21 -6.67
CA ASP A 31 24.82 24.02 -6.31
C ASP A 31 23.74 23.03 -5.88
N THR A 32 23.06 22.44 -6.87
CA THR A 32 22.39 21.17 -6.71
C THR A 32 23.48 20.11 -6.74
N THR A 33 24.50 20.23 -5.88
CA THR A 33 24.85 19.07 -5.08
C THR A 33 23.61 18.83 -4.22
N GLU A 34 22.61 18.21 -4.85
CA GLU A 34 21.37 17.78 -4.24
C GLU A 34 21.81 16.78 -3.18
N ASN A 35 22.09 17.27 -1.98
CA ASN A 35 22.52 16.45 -0.85
C ASN A 35 21.31 15.59 -0.50
N LEU A 36 21.24 14.43 -1.16
CA LEU A 36 20.27 13.40 -0.84
C LEU A 36 20.42 13.07 0.65
N PRO A 37 19.31 12.96 1.38
CA PRO A 37 19.38 12.46 2.73
C PRO A 37 19.97 11.05 2.74
N GLU A 38 20.58 10.66 3.84
CA GLU A 38 21.16 9.31 4.00
C GLU A 38 20.10 8.22 3.72
N ASN A 39 20.49 7.14 3.05
CA ASN A 39 19.62 6.04 2.59
C ASN A 39 18.54 6.49 1.59
N ALA A 40 18.86 7.44 0.70
CA ALA A 40 17.99 7.89 -0.37
C ALA A 40 18.67 7.84 -1.75
N TYR A 41 17.86 7.68 -2.79
CA TYR A 41 18.28 7.73 -4.19
C TYR A 41 17.33 8.63 -5.00
N HIS A 42 17.84 9.20 -6.10
CA HIS A 42 17.00 10.01 -7.00
C HIS A 42 15.92 9.16 -7.65
N ASN A 43 14.71 9.71 -7.75
CA ASN A 43 13.63 9.06 -8.48
C ASN A 43 13.95 9.02 -9.99
N THR A 44 13.98 7.82 -10.58
CA THR A 44 14.29 7.64 -12.02
C THR A 44 13.22 8.20 -12.95
N TYR A 45 11.96 8.30 -12.51
CA TYR A 45 10.82 8.65 -13.35
C TYR A 45 10.10 9.95 -12.92
N GLY A 46 10.71 10.76 -12.06
CA GLY A 46 10.12 12.01 -11.59
C GLY A 46 11.08 12.84 -10.75
N ASP A 47 10.59 13.97 -10.24
CA ASP A 47 11.40 14.86 -9.41
C ASP A 47 11.54 14.34 -7.97
N GLY A 48 12.67 14.67 -7.34
CA GLY A 48 12.96 14.37 -5.94
C GLY A 48 13.62 13.01 -5.70
N TRP A 49 13.41 12.46 -4.51
CA TRP A 49 14.11 11.28 -4.01
C TRP A 49 13.19 10.28 -3.33
N GLU A 50 13.59 9.01 -3.41
CA GLU A 50 12.98 7.88 -2.70
C GLU A 50 13.97 7.29 -1.69
N CYS A 51 13.45 6.63 -0.67
CA CYS A 51 14.28 5.92 0.30
C CYS A 51 14.72 4.56 -0.24
N GLU A 52 15.94 4.17 0.10
CA GLU A 52 16.45 2.82 -0.13
C GLU A 52 15.54 1.77 0.53
N ARG A 53 15.62 0.54 0.01
CA ARG A 53 14.88 -0.60 0.55
C ARG A 53 15.19 -0.77 2.05
N GLY A 54 14.14 -0.89 2.87
CA GLY A 54 14.27 -0.97 4.33
C GLY A 54 14.16 0.39 5.03
N PHE A 55 13.95 1.46 4.28
CA PHE A 55 13.75 2.80 4.81
C PHE A 55 12.44 3.40 4.30
N LYS A 56 11.82 4.25 5.14
CA LYS A 56 10.60 4.99 4.81
C LYS A 56 10.80 6.48 4.98
N LYS A 57 10.12 7.27 4.16
CA LYS A 57 10.19 8.73 4.20
C LYS A 57 9.52 9.26 5.46
N VAL A 58 10.27 10.01 6.26
CA VAL A 58 9.78 10.68 7.47
C VAL A 58 10.26 12.12 7.44
N ARG A 59 9.38 13.04 7.03
CA ARG A 59 9.74 14.44 6.70
C ARG A 59 10.83 14.45 5.61
N ASP A 60 11.95 15.10 5.87
CA ASP A 60 13.05 15.30 4.92
C ASP A 60 14.19 14.27 5.08
N ARG A 61 13.89 13.08 5.63
CA ARG A 61 14.87 12.00 5.80
C ARG A 61 14.27 10.62 5.55
N CYS A 62 15.15 9.65 5.36
CA CYS A 62 14.83 8.23 5.36
C CYS A 62 15.08 7.64 6.74
N ALA A 63 14.01 7.13 7.37
CA ALA A 63 14.10 6.44 8.64
C ALA A 63 14.03 4.93 8.43
N PRO A 64 14.81 4.12 9.16
CA PRO A 64 14.77 2.67 9.03
C PRO A 64 13.38 2.14 9.40
N ILE A 65 12.92 1.16 8.64
CA ILE A 65 11.68 0.45 8.91
C ILE A 65 11.95 -0.57 10.01
N LYS A 66 11.25 -0.41 11.13
CA LYS A 66 11.23 -1.44 12.19
C LYS A 66 10.34 -2.58 11.72
N VAL A 67 10.96 -3.71 11.41
CA VAL A 67 10.26 -4.95 11.05
C VAL A 67 10.05 -5.76 12.34
N PRO A 68 8.80 -6.02 12.77
CA PRO A 68 8.52 -6.82 13.95
C PRO A 68 8.80 -8.31 13.70
N GLU A 69 8.65 -9.13 14.75
CA GLU A 69 8.71 -10.59 14.61
C GLU A 69 7.59 -11.12 13.69
N ASN A 70 7.87 -12.18 12.93
CA ASN A 70 6.95 -12.77 11.95
C ASN A 70 6.50 -11.80 10.85
N ALA A 71 7.41 -10.92 10.42
CA ALA A 71 7.20 -9.99 9.35
C ALA A 71 8.43 -9.89 8.44
N SER A 72 8.16 -9.52 7.20
CA SER A 72 9.17 -9.28 6.17
C SER A 72 8.91 -7.94 5.48
N LEU A 73 9.97 -7.31 4.95
CA LEU A 73 9.80 -6.17 4.06
C LEU A 73 8.94 -6.57 2.87
N ASN A 74 7.94 -5.75 2.53
CA ASN A 74 7.09 -6.02 1.38
C ASN A 74 7.89 -5.95 0.07
N ALA A 75 7.23 -6.30 -1.04
CA ALA A 75 7.87 -6.31 -2.37
C ALA A 75 8.53 -4.95 -2.69
N TYR A 76 7.85 -3.84 -2.37
CA TYR A 76 8.35 -2.48 -2.58
C TYR A 76 9.49 -2.08 -1.63
N GLY A 77 9.66 -2.77 -0.50
CA GLY A 77 10.71 -2.45 0.48
C GLY A 77 10.49 -1.17 1.28
N ARG A 78 9.32 -0.55 1.15
CA ARG A 78 8.96 0.74 1.78
C ARG A 78 8.03 0.58 2.99
N ASP A 79 7.55 -0.64 3.22
CA ASP A 79 6.83 -1.06 4.43
C ASP A 79 7.09 -2.55 4.67
N TRP A 80 6.56 -3.10 5.76
CA TRP A 80 6.57 -4.52 6.06
C TRP A 80 5.17 -5.13 5.98
N ALA A 81 5.13 -6.42 5.70
CA ALA A 81 3.95 -7.26 5.76
C ALA A 81 4.22 -8.44 6.69
N CYS A 82 3.18 -8.93 7.35
CA CYS A 82 3.29 -10.15 8.14
C CYS A 82 3.61 -11.34 7.25
N ASP A 83 4.40 -12.27 7.78
CA ASP A 83 4.68 -13.53 7.12
C ASP A 83 3.40 -14.36 7.01
N ARG A 84 3.41 -15.34 6.10
CA ARG A 84 2.26 -16.23 5.91
C ARG A 84 1.85 -16.89 7.24
N GLY A 85 0.57 -16.83 7.56
CA GLY A 85 0.03 -17.36 8.82
C GLY A 85 -0.01 -16.34 9.96
N TYR A 86 0.30 -15.07 9.67
CA TYR A 86 0.19 -13.97 10.62
C TYR A 86 -0.63 -12.81 10.05
N LEU A 87 -1.35 -12.11 10.92
CA LEU A 87 -2.16 -10.93 10.57
C LEU A 87 -1.56 -9.68 11.24
N LYS A 88 -1.61 -8.55 10.54
CA LYS A 88 -1.12 -7.27 11.05
C LYS A 88 -2.10 -6.72 12.08
N GLU A 89 -1.64 -6.60 13.32
CA GLU A 89 -2.35 -5.92 14.39
C GLU A 89 -1.45 -4.82 14.95
N ASN A 90 -1.79 -3.57 14.65
CA ASN A 90 -0.99 -2.39 14.94
C ASN A 90 0.45 -2.50 14.40
N GLU A 91 1.46 -2.48 15.27
CA GLU A 91 2.88 -2.59 14.94
C GLU A 91 3.42 -4.03 15.10
N THR A 92 2.53 -5.02 15.18
CA THR A 92 2.89 -6.43 15.41
C THR A 92 2.18 -7.37 14.45
N CYS A 93 2.70 -8.60 14.37
CA CYS A 93 2.10 -9.69 13.62
C CYS A 93 1.61 -10.75 14.58
N ILE A 94 0.29 -10.95 14.62
CA ILE A 94 -0.35 -11.96 15.45
C ILE A 94 -0.58 -13.23 14.67
N LYS A 95 -0.33 -14.39 15.29
CA LYS A 95 -0.51 -15.69 14.64
C LYS A 95 -1.99 -15.92 14.35
N ILE A 96 -2.30 -16.29 13.11
CA ILE A 96 -3.65 -16.69 12.71
C ILE A 96 -3.95 -18.06 13.32
N ASN A 97 -5.02 -18.15 14.09
CA ASN A 97 -5.57 -19.43 14.51
C ASN A 97 -6.51 -19.95 13.41
N VAL A 98 -6.13 -21.06 12.78
CA VAL A 98 -6.92 -21.68 11.72
C VAL A 98 -7.79 -22.76 12.35
N PRO A 99 -9.13 -22.63 12.33
CA PRO A 99 -10.00 -23.65 12.90
C PRO A 99 -9.99 -24.93 12.05
N PRO A 100 -10.55 -26.04 12.56
CA PRO A 100 -10.82 -27.22 11.74
C PRO A 100 -11.66 -26.88 10.50
N ASN A 101 -11.44 -27.62 9.41
CA ASN A 101 -12.12 -27.43 8.13
C ASN A 101 -11.91 -26.02 7.53
N ALA A 102 -10.73 -25.44 7.76
CA ALA A 102 -10.31 -24.16 7.20
C ALA A 102 -8.87 -24.20 6.71
N TYR A 103 -8.53 -23.31 5.78
CA TYR A 103 -7.19 -23.15 5.25
C TYR A 103 -6.72 -21.70 5.28
N LEU A 104 -5.40 -21.51 5.42
CA LEU A 104 -4.78 -20.20 5.34
C LEU A 104 -4.87 -19.62 3.93
N VAL A 105 -5.11 -18.32 3.88
CA VAL A 105 -5.13 -17.52 2.66
C VAL A 105 -4.19 -16.32 2.79
N ASP A 106 -3.60 -15.90 1.68
CA ASP A 106 -2.72 -14.72 1.66
C ASP A 106 -3.56 -13.45 1.43
N ARG A 107 -4.44 -13.12 2.39
CA ARG A 107 -5.25 -11.89 2.37
C ARG A 107 -4.66 -10.84 3.31
N GLN A 108 -4.62 -9.59 2.85
CA GLN A 108 -4.20 -8.44 3.67
C GLN A 108 -5.29 -7.95 4.64
N TYR A 109 -6.51 -8.49 4.51
CA TYR A 109 -7.69 -8.10 5.27
C TYR A 109 -8.55 -9.33 5.60
N GLY A 110 -9.41 -9.19 6.62
CA GLY A 110 -10.23 -10.28 7.15
C GLY A 110 -9.46 -11.15 8.14
N VAL A 111 -9.96 -12.37 8.38
CA VAL A 111 -9.43 -13.28 9.42
C VAL A 111 -8.22 -14.12 8.97
N GLY A 112 -7.78 -14.00 7.72
CA GLY A 112 -6.60 -14.69 7.20
C GLY A 112 -6.76 -16.20 6.97
N TRP A 113 -7.98 -16.71 7.02
CA TRP A 113 -8.35 -18.07 6.62
C TRP A 113 -9.72 -18.10 5.91
N GLU A 114 -10.01 -19.19 5.21
CA GLU A 114 -11.28 -19.49 4.54
C GLU A 114 -11.71 -20.91 4.91
N CYS A 115 -13.02 -21.17 4.97
CA CYS A 115 -13.52 -22.52 5.19
C CYS A 115 -13.25 -23.40 3.96
N GLU A 116 -12.98 -24.67 4.19
CA GLU A 116 -12.92 -25.69 3.15
C GLU A 116 -14.27 -25.82 2.43
N ARG A 117 -14.23 -26.34 1.21
CA ARG A 117 -15.45 -26.57 0.44
C ARG A 117 -16.39 -27.52 1.19
N GLY A 118 -17.66 -27.12 1.32
CA GLY A 118 -18.65 -27.86 2.12
C GLY A 118 -18.79 -27.35 3.54
N TYR A 119 -17.99 -26.36 3.93
CA TYR A 119 -18.10 -25.68 5.22
C TYR A 119 -18.36 -24.20 5.01
N LYS A 120 -19.06 -23.59 5.97
CA LYS A 120 -19.27 -22.15 6.07
C LYS A 120 -18.91 -21.70 7.46
N ALA A 121 -18.60 -20.43 7.62
CA ALA A 121 -18.37 -19.90 8.94
C ALA A 121 -19.63 -20.00 9.82
N ASP A 122 -19.45 -20.34 11.08
CA ASP A 122 -20.50 -20.12 12.07
C ASP A 122 -20.79 -18.62 12.13
N LYS A 123 -22.07 -18.28 12.31
CA LYS A 123 -22.64 -16.93 12.11
C LYS A 123 -21.67 -15.85 12.58
N ALA A 124 -21.41 -14.86 11.73
CA ALA A 124 -20.76 -13.64 12.16
C ALA A 124 -21.58 -13.05 13.30
N ASP A 125 -21.13 -13.27 14.54
CA ASP A 125 -21.61 -12.52 15.68
C ASP A 125 -21.50 -11.02 15.33
N PHE A 126 -22.35 -10.18 15.90
CA PHE A 126 -22.27 -8.72 15.81
C PHE A 126 -20.88 -8.18 16.20
N SER A 127 -20.03 -9.03 16.79
CA SER A 127 -18.63 -8.80 17.12
C SER A 127 -17.60 -9.14 16.02
N GLY A 128 -18.00 -9.65 14.85
CA GLY A 128 -17.11 -9.86 13.70
C GLY A 128 -16.04 -10.94 13.86
N ASN A 129 -16.05 -11.71 14.95
CA ASN A 129 -15.11 -12.79 15.19
C ASN A 129 -15.66 -14.10 14.62
N GLN A 130 -15.26 -14.39 13.38
CA GLN A 130 -15.40 -15.70 12.77
C GLN A 130 -14.47 -16.67 13.52
N THR A 131 -15.01 -17.71 14.15
CA THR A 131 -14.24 -18.60 15.03
C THR A 131 -14.21 -20.04 14.57
N GLU A 132 -15.23 -20.49 13.81
CA GLU A 132 -15.34 -21.90 13.41
C GLU A 132 -15.95 -22.06 12.01
N CYS A 133 -15.60 -23.17 11.36
CA CYS A 133 -16.19 -23.62 10.10
C CYS A 133 -17.13 -24.79 10.37
N ILE A 134 -18.43 -24.57 10.16
CA ILE A 134 -19.49 -25.54 10.32
C ILE A 134 -19.87 -26.15 8.96
N GLU A 135 -20.24 -27.42 8.96
CA GLU A 135 -20.67 -28.13 7.75
C GLU A 135 -21.93 -27.48 7.16
N ILE A 136 -21.99 -27.42 5.83
CA ILE A 136 -23.14 -26.95 5.09
C ILE A 136 -24.13 -28.09 4.95
N ASP A 137 -25.30 -27.96 5.59
CA ASP A 137 -26.43 -28.86 5.35
C ASP A 137 -26.97 -28.64 3.93
N ILE A 138 -26.76 -29.63 3.06
CA ILE A 138 -27.26 -29.63 1.68
C ILE A 138 -28.62 -30.33 1.67
N PRO A 139 -29.73 -29.61 1.38
CA PRO A 139 -31.05 -30.24 1.30
C PRO A 139 -31.19 -31.12 0.05
N GLU A 140 -32.22 -31.96 0.02
CA GLU A 140 -32.55 -32.75 -1.16
C GLU A 140 -32.80 -31.84 -2.38
N ASN A 141 -32.37 -32.28 -3.56
CA ASN A 141 -32.45 -31.51 -4.81
C ASN A 141 -31.61 -30.20 -4.79
N ALA A 142 -30.54 -30.16 -3.99
CA ALA A 142 -29.54 -29.10 -4.01
C ALA A 142 -28.13 -29.65 -4.26
N VAL A 143 -27.23 -28.77 -4.70
CA VAL A 143 -25.80 -29.04 -4.91
C VAL A 143 -24.97 -27.92 -4.33
N LEU A 144 -23.79 -28.23 -3.79
CA LEU A 144 -22.88 -27.19 -3.29
C LEU A 144 -22.55 -26.18 -4.38
N ASN A 145 -22.72 -24.91 -4.07
CA ASN A 145 -22.21 -23.81 -4.85
C ASN A 145 -20.93 -23.32 -4.14
N GLY A 146 -19.85 -23.08 -4.87
CA GLY A 146 -18.57 -22.65 -4.27
C GLY A 146 -18.60 -21.23 -3.70
N SER A 147 -19.78 -20.70 -3.38
CA SER A 147 -20.00 -19.34 -2.91
C SER A 147 -19.78 -19.28 -1.41
N ASN A 148 -18.97 -18.31 -0.98
CA ASN A 148 -18.83 -17.94 0.43
C ASN A 148 -19.98 -17.05 0.93
N TYR A 149 -20.96 -16.77 0.05
CA TYR A 149 -22.15 -15.97 0.33
C TYR A 149 -23.42 -16.81 0.15
N GLY A 150 -24.42 -16.55 0.99
CA GLY A 150 -25.70 -17.26 0.95
C GLY A 150 -25.61 -18.64 1.63
N PRO A 151 -26.47 -19.60 1.24
CA PRO A 151 -26.58 -20.88 1.93
C PRO A 151 -25.46 -21.88 1.58
N GLY A 152 -24.66 -21.61 0.55
CA GLY A 152 -23.57 -22.50 0.11
C GLY A 152 -24.02 -23.64 -0.83
N TRP A 153 -25.25 -23.57 -1.31
CA TRP A 153 -25.82 -24.51 -2.27
C TRP A 153 -26.81 -23.84 -3.22
N ASP A 154 -26.98 -24.43 -4.40
CA ASP A 154 -27.99 -24.07 -5.38
C ASP A 154 -28.95 -25.25 -5.61
N CYS A 155 -30.22 -24.95 -5.88
CA CYS A 155 -31.15 -25.99 -6.30
C CYS A 155 -30.77 -26.56 -7.66
N VAL A 156 -30.93 -27.87 -7.83
CA VAL A 156 -30.78 -28.51 -9.14
C VAL A 156 -31.87 -28.04 -10.09
N GLN A 157 -31.63 -28.23 -11.40
CA GLN A 157 -32.58 -27.82 -12.43
C GLN A 157 -33.98 -28.39 -12.19
N GLY A 158 -35.01 -27.54 -12.32
CA GLY A 158 -36.41 -27.91 -12.08
C GLY A 158 -36.86 -27.73 -10.63
N TYR A 159 -35.98 -27.25 -9.74
CA TYR A 159 -36.30 -26.89 -8.36
C TYR A 159 -36.01 -25.40 -8.10
N LYS A 160 -36.70 -24.82 -7.13
CA LYS A 160 -36.49 -23.45 -6.66
C LYS A 160 -36.27 -23.43 -5.14
N ALA A 161 -35.42 -22.52 -4.67
CA ALA A 161 -35.17 -22.36 -3.25
C ALA A 161 -36.41 -21.81 -2.54
N LEU A 162 -36.79 -22.44 -1.44
CA LEU A 162 -37.80 -21.98 -0.50
C LEU A 162 -37.23 -22.23 0.91
N ASP A 163 -36.89 -21.15 1.60
CA ASP A 163 -36.15 -21.19 2.87
C ASP A 163 -34.87 -22.04 2.75
N ASN A 164 -34.77 -23.11 3.54
CA ASN A 164 -33.63 -24.03 3.58
C ASN A 164 -33.89 -25.34 2.80
N SER A 165 -34.68 -25.27 1.72
CA SER A 165 -35.06 -26.44 0.92
C SER A 165 -35.26 -26.09 -0.57
N CYS A 166 -35.23 -27.11 -1.41
CA CYS A 166 -35.49 -27.00 -2.85
C CYS A 166 -36.85 -27.64 -3.20
N SER A 167 -37.80 -26.80 -3.62
CA SER A 167 -39.14 -27.22 -4.02
C SER A 167 -39.25 -27.35 -5.53
N LYS A 168 -39.89 -28.41 -6.03
CA LYS A 168 -40.08 -28.62 -7.48
C LYS A 168 -40.88 -27.48 -8.09
N ILE A 169 -40.42 -26.97 -9.23
CA ILE A 169 -41.12 -25.96 -10.02
C ILE A 169 -42.29 -26.64 -10.74
N ILE A 170 -43.51 -26.17 -10.45
CA ILE A 170 -44.71 -26.56 -11.17
C ILE A 170 -45.05 -25.41 -12.13
N ILE A 171 -44.95 -25.67 -13.43
CA ILE A 171 -45.39 -24.74 -14.46
C ILE A 171 -46.89 -25.02 -14.69
N PRO A 172 -47.78 -24.01 -14.58
CA PRO A 172 -49.21 -24.16 -14.82
C PRO A 172 -49.55 -24.65 -16.24
#